data_AF-A0A2G9PYU5-F1
#
_entry.id   AF-A0A2G9PYU5-F1
#
_cell.length_a   1.000
_cell.length_b   1.000
_cell.length_c   1.000
_cell.angle_alpha   90.00
_cell.angle_beta   90.00
_cell.angle_gamma   90.00
#
_symmetry.space_group_name_H-M   'P 1'
#
loop_
_entity.id
_entity.type
_entity.pdbx_description
1 polymer ?
#
loop_
_entity_poly.entity_id
_entity_poly.type
_entity_poly.pdbx_seq_one_letter_code
_entity_poly.pdbx_strand_id
1 'polypeptide(L)'
;MKKLNKKGQFYIFLCLVLLAYIATLSPSLDISQGKATSYSIARDNYLTECTHVINNALFEKQNVTSQLDYFTQVYIDYQEVQGLSVSVIYLLSMDDTLYVRNYYKDSVIITPSGETAIGKDTMHEFQRMSQVAINASKYEYYTFNIDVSKQIDLQVIFKTETSQ
;
A
#
# COMPACT_ATOMS: atom_id res chain seq x y z
N MET A 1 23.44 -39.23 -39.94
CA MET A 1 23.88 -38.04 -39.17
C MET A 1 23.93 -36.82 -40.08
N LYS A 2 23.01 -35.86 -39.92
CA LYS A 2 22.99 -34.61 -40.70
C LYS A 2 24.20 -33.75 -40.28
N LYS A 3 25.13 -33.47 -41.20
CA LYS A 3 26.17 -32.45 -40.99
C LYS A 3 25.49 -31.10 -40.83
N LEU A 4 25.45 -30.58 -39.62
CA LEU A 4 24.97 -29.21 -39.35
C LEU A 4 25.82 -28.23 -40.15
N ASN A 5 25.16 -27.30 -40.84
CA ASN A 5 25.80 -26.31 -41.67
C ASN A 5 26.76 -25.47 -40.82
N LYS A 6 28.05 -25.46 -41.16
CA LYS A 6 29.12 -24.82 -40.35
C LYS A 6 28.83 -23.36 -40.02
N LYS A 7 28.09 -22.67 -40.90
CA LYS A 7 27.63 -21.30 -40.68
C LYS A 7 26.62 -21.20 -39.52
N GLY A 8 25.70 -22.16 -39.40
CA GLY A 8 24.72 -22.21 -38.31
C GLY A 8 25.37 -22.44 -36.94
N GLN A 9 26.41 -23.26 -36.88
CA GLN A 9 27.17 -23.48 -35.63
C GLN A 9 27.90 -22.21 -35.18
N PHE A 10 28.43 -21.43 -36.12
CA PHE A 10 29.07 -20.14 -35.81
C PHE A 10 28.07 -19.14 -35.22
N TYR A 11 26.85 -19.03 -35.77
CA TYR A 11 25.83 -18.14 -35.22
C TYR A 11 25.37 -18.55 -33.82
N ILE A 12 25.20 -19.86 -33.58
CA ILE A 12 24.84 -20.37 -32.25
C ILE A 12 25.94 -20.04 -31.23
N PHE A 13 27.19 -20.24 -31.60
CA PHE A 13 28.33 -19.91 -30.74
C PHE A 13 28.40 -18.40 -30.44
N LEU A 14 28.23 -17.56 -31.46
CA LEU A 14 28.23 -16.10 -31.31
C LEU A 14 27.09 -15.62 -30.39
N CYS A 15 25.89 -16.20 -30.51
CA CYS A 15 24.77 -15.92 -29.62
C CYS A 15 25.08 -16.30 -28.16
N LEU A 16 25.72 -17.44 -27.92
CA LEU A 16 26.09 -17.86 -26.56
C LEU A 16 27.11 -16.91 -25.92
N VAL A 17 28.09 -16.44 -26.70
CA VAL A 17 29.07 -15.45 -26.24
C VAL A 17 28.40 -14.11 -25.93
N LEU A 18 27.48 -13.66 -26.78
CA LEU A 18 26.71 -12.43 -26.55
C LEU A 18 25.81 -12.53 -25.31
N LEU A 19 25.15 -13.67 -25.08
CA LEU A 19 24.32 -13.89 -23.89
C LEU A 19 25.16 -13.90 -22.61
N ALA A 20 26.34 -14.54 -22.62
CA ALA A 20 27.27 -14.51 -21.50
C ALA A 20 27.78 -13.08 -21.22
N TYR A 21 28.07 -12.32 -22.28
CA TYR A 21 28.51 -10.93 -22.15
C TYR A 21 27.42 -10.02 -21.59
N ILE A 22 26.17 -10.15 -22.04
CA ILE A 22 25.02 -9.43 -21.48
C ILE A 22 24.84 -9.78 -20.00
N ALA A 23 25.00 -11.06 -19.62
CA ALA A 23 24.91 -11.47 -18.22
C ALA A 23 26.00 -10.84 -17.33
N THR A 24 27.19 -10.54 -17.88
CA THR A 24 28.24 -9.81 -17.14
C THR A 24 28.01 -8.29 -17.07
N LEU A 25 27.24 -7.73 -18.01
CA LEU A 25 26.86 -6.32 -18.03
C LEU A 25 25.62 -6.03 -17.22
N SER A 26 24.81 -7.04 -16.89
CA SER A 26 23.71 -6.89 -15.95
C SER A 26 24.30 -6.42 -14.63
N PRO A 27 24.04 -5.16 -14.20
CA PRO A 27 24.39 -4.77 -12.85
C PRO A 27 23.71 -5.77 -11.92
N SER A 28 24.45 -6.28 -10.93
CA SER A 28 23.79 -6.92 -9.80
C SER A 28 22.69 -5.97 -9.36
N LEU A 29 21.45 -6.46 -9.29
CA LEU A 29 20.38 -5.77 -8.56
C LEU A 29 20.85 -5.74 -7.11
N ASP A 30 21.71 -4.78 -6.81
CA ASP A 30 21.96 -4.32 -5.48
C ASP A 30 20.63 -3.66 -5.12
N ILE A 31 19.74 -4.47 -4.54
CA ILE A 31 18.60 -3.96 -3.78
C ILE A 31 19.28 -3.26 -2.62
N SER A 32 19.75 -2.04 -2.88
CA SER A 32 20.19 -1.11 -1.87
C SER A 32 19.01 -1.08 -0.92
N GLN A 33 19.20 -1.67 0.27
CA GLN A 33 18.33 -1.44 1.41
C GLN A 33 18.31 0.07 1.53
N GLY A 34 17.24 0.69 1.02
CA GLY A 34 17.24 2.12 0.90
C GLY A 34 17.34 2.70 2.28
N LYS A 35 18.03 3.84 2.39
CA LYS A 35 18.11 4.58 3.63
C LYS A 35 16.74 4.62 4.27
N ALA A 36 16.67 4.27 5.56
CA ALA A 36 15.45 4.35 6.36
C ALA A 36 14.73 5.66 6.02
N THR A 37 13.58 5.54 5.36
CA THR A 37 12.78 6.70 4.99
C THR A 37 12.31 7.31 6.30
N SER A 38 12.52 8.61 6.49
CA SER A 38 12.00 9.29 7.69
C SER A 38 10.49 9.06 7.74
N TYR A 39 9.97 8.70 8.91
CA TYR A 39 8.53 8.52 9.14
C TYR A 39 7.67 9.63 8.53
N SER A 40 8.09 10.89 8.70
CA SER A 40 7.39 12.05 8.13
C SER A 40 7.28 11.97 6.60
N ILE A 41 8.36 11.59 5.93
CA ILE A 41 8.43 11.47 4.47
C ILE A 41 7.55 10.31 4.00
N ALA A 42 7.61 9.15 4.68
CA ALA A 42 6.76 8.01 4.35
C ALA A 42 5.27 8.37 4.51
N ARG A 43 4.90 9.00 5.63
CA ARG A 43 3.53 9.45 5.86
C ARG A 43 3.04 10.42 4.79
N ASP A 44 3.83 11.46 4.49
CA ASP A 44 3.40 12.52 3.56
C ASP A 44 3.33 12.00 2.12
N ASN A 45 4.26 11.11 1.73
CA ASN A 45 4.19 10.41 0.45
C ASN A 45 2.94 9.52 0.37
N TYR A 46 2.64 8.73 1.40
CA TYR A 46 1.44 7.90 1.44
C TYR A 46 0.17 8.71 1.24
N LEU A 47 0.01 9.83 1.97
CA LEU A 47 -1.16 10.71 1.85
C LEU A 47 -1.30 11.31 0.44
N THR A 48 -0.18 11.71 -0.16
CA THR A 48 -0.15 12.29 -1.51
C THR A 48 -0.54 11.25 -2.55
N GLU A 49 0.07 10.06 -2.50
CA GLU A 49 -0.20 8.98 -3.44
C GLU A 49 -1.62 8.43 -3.31
N CYS A 50 -2.17 8.33 -2.09
CA CYS A 50 -3.57 7.96 -1.90
C CYS A 50 -4.54 8.87 -2.68
N THR A 51 -4.25 10.18 -2.72
CA THR A 51 -5.05 11.14 -3.49
C THR A 51 -4.98 10.83 -4.98
N HIS A 52 -3.79 10.49 -5.50
CA HIS A 52 -3.63 10.08 -6.89
C HIS A 52 -4.34 8.77 -7.21
N VAL A 53 -4.23 7.76 -6.34
CA VAL A 53 -4.90 6.46 -6.49
C VAL A 53 -6.42 6.63 -6.54
N ILE A 54 -6.99 7.39 -5.61
CA ILE A 54 -8.43 7.66 -5.57
C ILE A 54 -8.87 8.38 -6.85
N ASN A 55 -8.18 9.46 -7.24
CA ASN A 55 -8.55 10.23 -8.43
C ASN A 55 -8.45 9.41 -9.71
N ASN A 56 -7.41 8.58 -9.85
CA ASN A 56 -7.24 7.69 -10.99
C ASN A 56 -8.35 6.63 -11.04
N ALA A 57 -8.68 6.02 -9.89
CA ALA A 57 -9.77 5.05 -9.82
C ALA A 57 -11.12 5.67 -10.24
N LEU A 58 -11.40 6.90 -9.81
CA LEU A 58 -12.61 7.62 -10.23
C LEU A 58 -12.61 7.93 -11.72
N PHE A 59 -11.49 8.43 -12.25
CA PHE A 59 -11.35 8.76 -13.67
C PHE A 59 -11.54 7.53 -14.56
N GLU A 60 -10.93 6.40 -14.18
CA GLU A 60 -11.00 5.13 -14.90
C GLU A 60 -12.26 4.31 -14.58
N LYS A 61 -13.16 4.82 -13.71
CA LYS A 61 -14.38 4.14 -13.25
C LYS A 61 -14.10 2.76 -12.63
N GLN A 62 -12.99 2.66 -11.91
CA GLN A 62 -12.61 1.49 -11.14
C GLN A 62 -13.13 1.57 -9.71
N ASN A 63 -13.11 0.44 -9.01
CA ASN A 63 -13.49 0.39 -7.60
C ASN A 63 -12.43 1.07 -6.73
N VAL A 64 -12.77 2.22 -6.15
CA VAL A 64 -11.86 3.06 -5.33
C VAL A 64 -11.34 2.31 -4.11
N THR A 65 -12.20 1.60 -3.38
CA THR A 65 -11.79 0.89 -2.16
C THR A 65 -10.81 -0.25 -2.47
N SER A 66 -11.01 -0.94 -3.58
CA SER A 66 -10.12 -2.02 -4.03
C SER A 66 -8.76 -1.47 -4.48
N GLN A 67 -8.73 -0.36 -5.22
CA GLN A 67 -7.48 0.28 -5.66
C GLN A 67 -6.69 0.83 -4.47
N LEU A 68 -7.38 1.45 -3.51
CA LEU A 68 -6.75 1.96 -2.29
C LEU A 68 -6.25 0.84 -1.38
N ASP A 69 -7.00 -0.26 -1.23
CA ASP A 69 -6.58 -1.45 -0.48
C ASP A 69 -5.32 -2.08 -1.09
N TYR A 70 -5.31 -2.27 -2.42
CA TYR A 70 -4.14 -2.79 -3.12
C TYR A 70 -2.92 -1.87 -2.98
N PHE A 71 -3.09 -0.57 -3.22
CA PHE A 71 -2.01 0.41 -3.05
C PHE A 71 -1.46 0.39 -1.62
N THR A 72 -2.33 0.35 -0.61
CA THR A 72 -1.90 0.40 0.79
C THR A 72 -1.07 -0.83 1.17
N GLN A 73 -1.48 -2.02 0.73
CA GLN A 73 -0.71 -3.25 0.95
C GLN A 73 0.68 -3.15 0.30
N VAL A 74 0.75 -2.77 -0.98
CA VAL A 74 2.03 -2.59 -1.70
C VAL A 74 2.90 -1.53 -1.04
N TYR A 75 2.29 -0.45 -0.54
CA TYR A 75 3.01 0.62 0.14
C TYR A 75 3.61 0.16 1.47
N ILE A 76 2.86 -0.58 2.29
CA ILE A 76 3.34 -1.14 3.55
C ILE A 76 4.51 -2.10 3.27
N ASP A 77 4.37 -3.01 2.32
CA ASP A 77 5.42 -3.94 1.91
C ASP A 77 6.68 -3.19 1.43
N TYR A 78 6.49 -2.12 0.65
CA TYR A 78 7.59 -1.28 0.20
C TYR A 78 8.32 -0.65 1.39
N GLN A 79 7.61 -0.05 2.35
CA GLN A 79 8.25 0.57 3.52
C GLN A 79 9.01 -0.46 4.38
N GLU A 80 8.45 -1.66 4.54
CA GLU A 80 9.13 -2.76 5.25
C GLU A 80 10.46 -3.12 4.59
N VAL A 81 10.51 -3.20 3.24
CA VAL A 81 11.76 -3.42 2.49
C VAL A 81 12.76 -2.27 2.67
N GLN A 82 12.27 -1.04 2.88
CA GLN A 82 13.09 0.14 3.20
C GLN A 82 13.51 0.20 4.69
N GLY A 83 13.21 -0.84 5.48
CA GLY A 83 13.55 -0.91 6.90
C GLY A 83 12.66 -0.03 7.80
N LEU A 84 11.47 0.35 7.32
CA LEU A 84 10.50 1.14 8.05
C LEU A 84 9.20 0.34 8.21
N SER A 85 9.03 -0.32 9.34
CA SER A 85 7.77 -1.00 9.65
C SER A 85 6.68 0.01 9.94
N VAL A 86 5.61 -0.01 9.15
CA VAL A 86 4.49 0.94 9.27
C VAL A 86 3.16 0.22 9.40
N SER A 87 2.26 0.84 10.16
CA SER A 87 0.87 0.40 10.31
C SER A 87 -0.06 1.51 9.84
N VAL A 88 -1.13 1.12 9.15
CA VAL A 88 -2.08 2.05 8.55
C VAL A 88 -3.51 1.68 8.93
N ILE A 89 -4.29 2.68 9.33
CA ILE A 89 -5.76 2.61 9.33
C ILE A 89 -6.22 3.74 8.43
N TYR A 90 -7.02 3.42 7.41
CA TYR A 90 -7.65 4.45 6.60
C TYR A 90 -9.16 4.43 6.76
N LEU A 91 -9.73 5.62 6.64
CA LEU A 91 -11.15 5.92 6.68
C LEU A 91 -11.48 6.63 5.39
N LEU A 92 -12.23 5.97 4.52
CA LEU A 92 -12.68 6.53 3.26
C LEU A 92 -14.19 6.74 3.33
N SER A 93 -14.63 7.99 3.28
CA SER A 93 -16.05 8.30 3.09
C SER A 93 -16.32 8.54 1.62
N MET A 94 -17.31 7.84 1.05
CA MET A 94 -17.75 7.98 -0.33
C MET A 94 -19.21 7.52 -0.43
N ASP A 95 -20.05 8.25 -1.16
CA ASP A 95 -21.45 7.89 -1.44
C ASP A 95 -22.25 7.49 -0.18
N ASP A 96 -22.26 8.35 0.85
CA ASP A 96 -22.90 8.14 2.16
C ASP A 96 -22.37 6.92 2.95
N THR A 97 -21.31 6.25 2.49
CA THR A 97 -20.71 5.08 3.14
C THR A 97 -19.32 5.42 3.66
N LEU A 98 -19.03 5.02 4.90
CA LEU A 98 -17.69 5.05 5.46
C LEU A 98 -17.08 3.64 5.40
N TYR A 99 -15.97 3.53 4.69
CA TYR A 99 -15.12 2.35 4.65
C TYR A 99 -13.98 2.53 5.62
N VAL A 100 -13.82 1.60 6.56
CA VAL A 100 -12.67 1.58 7.47
C VAL A 100 -11.87 0.31 7.27
N ARG A 101 -10.57 0.46 6.99
CA ARG A 101 -9.64 -0.64 6.77
C ARG A 101 -8.53 -0.59 7.79
N ASN A 102 -8.25 -1.73 8.40
CA ASN A 102 -7.23 -1.85 9.44
C ASN A 102 -6.05 -2.72 8.98
N TYR A 103 -4.85 -2.14 8.87
CA TYR A 103 -3.59 -2.88 8.71
C TYR A 103 -2.72 -2.83 9.97
N TYR A 104 -3.27 -2.46 11.13
CA TYR A 104 -2.58 -2.67 12.39
C TYR A 104 -2.44 -4.16 12.68
N LYS A 105 -1.37 -4.50 13.38
CA LYS A 105 -1.15 -5.84 13.93
C LYS A 105 -2.30 -6.30 14.83
N ASP A 106 -2.87 -5.36 15.59
CA ASP A 106 -3.94 -5.63 16.54
C ASP A 106 -5.32 -5.24 16.00
N SER A 107 -6.35 -5.81 16.63
CA SER A 107 -7.73 -5.41 16.35
C SER A 107 -7.99 -4.01 16.89
N VAL A 108 -8.70 -3.22 16.10
CA VAL A 108 -9.02 -1.82 16.42
C VAL A 108 -10.50 -1.74 16.76
N ILE A 109 -10.84 -1.05 17.85
CA ILE A 109 -12.25 -0.86 18.24
C ILE A 109 -12.74 0.45 17.62
N ILE A 110 -13.78 0.35 16.79
CA ILE A 110 -14.48 1.49 16.21
C ILE A 110 -15.78 1.69 16.97
N THR A 111 -16.05 2.92 17.39
CA THR A 111 -17.26 3.27 18.14
C THR A 111 -18.07 4.32 17.40
N PRO A 112 -18.93 3.93 16.45
CA PRO A 112 -19.85 4.87 15.82
C PRO A 112 -21.21 4.97 16.53
N SER A 113 -21.59 3.92 17.27
CA SER A 113 -22.79 3.85 18.11
C SER A 113 -22.76 2.65 19.07
N GLY A 114 -21.59 2.02 19.22
CA GLY A 114 -21.32 0.76 19.92
C GLY A 114 -19.94 0.24 19.52
N GLU A 115 -19.34 -0.65 20.31
CA GLU A 115 -17.98 -1.15 20.05
C GLU A 115 -17.97 -2.21 18.94
N THR A 116 -17.36 -1.90 17.80
CA THR A 116 -17.10 -2.85 16.70
C THR A 116 -15.61 -3.10 16.60
N ALA A 117 -15.18 -4.32 16.88
CA ALA A 117 -13.79 -4.72 16.70
C ALA A 117 -13.50 -5.06 15.23
N ILE A 118 -12.58 -4.32 14.62
CA ILE A 118 -12.08 -4.55 13.27
C ILE A 118 -10.73 -5.26 13.37
N GLY A 119 -10.71 -6.52 12.94
CA GLY A 119 -9.48 -7.31 12.88
C GLY A 119 -8.50 -6.79 11.84
N LYS A 120 -7.25 -7.24 11.94
CA LYS A 120 -6.22 -6.98 10.93
C LYS A 120 -6.67 -7.45 9.54
N ASP A 121 -6.34 -6.66 8.52
CA ASP A 121 -6.62 -6.90 7.11
C ASP A 121 -8.12 -7.06 6.80
N THR A 122 -8.98 -6.48 7.64
CA THR A 122 -10.44 -6.44 7.44
C THR A 122 -10.93 -5.03 7.11
N MET A 123 -11.94 -4.97 6.24
CA MET A 123 -12.65 -3.75 5.87
C MET A 123 -14.04 -3.83 6.46
N HIS A 124 -14.51 -2.77 7.09
CA HIS A 124 -15.91 -2.64 7.51
C HIS A 124 -16.53 -1.42 6.88
N GLU A 125 -17.82 -1.53 6.62
CA GLU A 125 -18.64 -0.50 6.00
C GLU A 125 -19.66 0.00 7.01
N PHE A 126 -19.76 1.31 7.14
CA PHE A 126 -20.74 1.97 8.00
C PHE A 126 -21.56 2.94 7.15
N GLN A 127 -22.88 2.86 7.30
CA GLN A 127 -23.79 3.72 6.55
C GLN A 127 -24.03 5.03 7.30
N ARG A 128 -23.95 6.17 6.60
CA ARG A 128 -24.35 7.51 7.06
C ARG A 128 -23.77 7.92 8.40
N MET A 129 -22.47 8.18 8.43
CA MET A 129 -21.76 8.61 9.64
C MET A 129 -21.16 9.99 9.48
N SER A 130 -21.40 10.85 10.47
CA SER A 130 -20.80 12.20 10.55
C SER A 130 -19.58 12.25 11.47
N GLN A 131 -19.43 11.26 12.35
CA GLN A 131 -18.32 11.17 13.29
C GLN A 131 -18.00 9.70 13.58
N VAL A 132 -16.72 9.41 13.81
CA VAL A 132 -16.26 8.08 14.20
C VAL A 132 -15.12 8.17 15.18
N ALA A 133 -15.20 7.35 16.23
CA ALA A 133 -14.14 7.18 17.20
C ALA A 133 -13.38 5.87 16.94
N ILE A 134 -12.05 5.94 16.97
CA ILE A 134 -11.16 4.80 16.75
C ILE A 134 -10.25 4.65 17.96
N ASN A 135 -10.32 3.50 18.60
CA ASN A 135 -9.42 3.05 19.64
C ASN A 135 -8.45 2.04 19.04
N ALA A 136 -7.24 2.51 18.70
CA ALA A 136 -6.22 1.72 18.04
C ALA A 136 -5.36 0.91 19.03
N SER A 137 -5.31 1.34 20.29
CA SER A 137 -4.63 0.65 21.39
C SER A 137 -5.10 1.20 22.74
N LYS A 138 -4.72 0.56 23.85
CA LYS A 138 -5.14 0.92 25.23
C LYS A 138 -4.99 2.42 25.57
N TYR A 139 -4.12 3.16 24.88
CA TYR A 139 -3.85 4.58 25.14
C TYR A 139 -4.08 5.49 23.94
N GLU A 140 -4.58 4.97 22.82
CA GLU A 140 -4.64 5.73 21.56
C GLU A 140 -6.06 5.81 21.04
N TYR A 141 -6.63 6.99 21.21
CA TYR A 141 -8.00 7.30 20.84
C TYR A 141 -8.01 8.45 19.84
N TYR A 142 -8.66 8.23 18.69
CA TYR A 142 -8.84 9.21 17.63
C TYR A 142 -10.31 9.47 17.43
N THR A 143 -10.68 10.72 17.20
CA THR A 143 -12.04 11.11 16.79
C THR A 143 -11.94 11.84 15.48
N PHE A 144 -12.67 11.34 14.49
CA PHE A 144 -12.70 11.86 13.14
C PHE A 144 -14.09 12.42 12.86
N ASN A 145 -14.13 13.67 12.40
CA ASN A 145 -15.35 14.24 11.86
C ASN A 145 -15.32 14.02 10.35
N ILE A 146 -16.35 13.37 9.84
CA ILE A 146 -16.46 13.03 8.42
C ILE A 146 -17.13 14.22 7.75
N ASP A 147 -16.43 14.81 6.79
CA ASP A 147 -16.97 15.93 6.04
C ASP A 147 -17.98 15.44 4.99
N VAL A 148 -19.24 15.36 5.40
CA VAL A 148 -20.36 14.94 4.55
C VAL A 148 -20.65 15.91 3.39
N SER A 149 -19.99 17.07 3.35
CA SER A 149 -20.10 17.99 2.19
C SER A 149 -19.19 17.58 1.03
N LYS A 150 -18.15 16.77 1.29
CA LYS A 150 -17.29 16.24 0.23
C LYS A 150 -17.88 14.97 -0.34
N GLN A 151 -17.76 14.82 -1.67
CA GLN A 151 -18.12 13.57 -2.33
C GLN A 151 -17.24 12.41 -1.84
N ILE A 152 -15.95 12.69 -1.60
CA ILE A 152 -14.98 11.73 -1.07
C ILE A 152 -14.10 12.43 -0.02
N ASP A 153 -13.93 11.80 1.13
CA ASP A 153 -13.02 12.24 2.19
C ASP A 153 -12.15 11.06 2.66
N LEU A 154 -10.84 11.28 2.75
CA LEU A 154 -9.88 10.29 3.21
C LEU A 154 -9.19 10.78 4.48
N GLN A 155 -9.26 9.97 5.53
CA GLN A 155 -8.53 10.21 6.78
C GLN A 155 -7.69 8.99 7.12
N VAL A 156 -6.48 9.21 7.65
CA VAL A 156 -5.48 8.16 7.81
C VAL A 156 -4.79 8.28 9.16
N ILE A 157 -4.72 7.15 9.88
CA ILE A 157 -3.80 6.94 10.99
C ILE A 157 -2.61 6.16 10.43
N PHE A 158 -1.47 6.83 10.27
CA PHE A 158 -0.21 6.24 9.81
C PHE A 158 0.75 6.20 10.99
N LYS A 159 1.42 5.08 11.24
CA LYS A 159 2.40 4.93 12.33
C LYS A 159 3.58 4.07 11.94
N THR A 160 4.68 4.23 12.66
CA THR A 160 5.78 3.26 12.66
C THR A 160 5.64 2.28 13.81
N GLU A 161 5.87 1.01 13.54
CA GLU A 161 6.06 0.01 14.58
C GLU A 161 7.49 0.15 15.09
N THR A 162 7.68 0.82 16.24
CA THR A 162 8.98 0.72 16.92
C THR A 162 9.11 -0.70 17.45
N SER A 163 10.02 -1.48 16.88
CA SER A 163 10.49 -2.74 17.45
C SER A 163 10.92 -2.50 18.89
N GLN A 164 10.14 -3.01 19.85
CA GLN A 164 10.56 -3.13 21.24
C GLN A 164 11.47 -4.34 21.41
#